data_AF-A0A2Z2NP22-F1
#
_entry.id   AF-A0A2Z2NP22-F1
#
_cell.length_a   1.000
_cell.length_b   1.000
_cell.length_c   1.000
_cell.angle_alpha   90.00
_cell.angle_beta   90.00
_cell.angle_gamma   90.00
#
_symmetry.space_group_name_H-M   'P 1'
#
loop_
_entity.id
_entity.type
_entity.pdbx_description
1 polymer ?
#
loop_
_entity_poly.entity_id
_entity_poly.type
_entity_poly.pdbx_seq_one_letter_code
_entity_poly.pdbx_strand_id
1 'polypeptide(L)'
;MHVDPASLTVEPESEMRARHSTIEWETERRWAQPVFNADFQLDPQFEPYTPGGGRQERFTDSYADLPIYITTIEDGVLFGQEFVVCDRLEPTLSAQRLFLVNLSKITKQIDTLRQLIVPSGPTYLVGACAAHDNFYHWSFQCLQGVALLRSVAQEQGLDYRIVLPPHDETRQRSLVLLGIDPAECITLPPDRFLRGVPLMYSLATCSDYTFQPSERLISLLDGYRQAGIEAASPDLPTRFYLSRRDALKRRSIRTEPELAQDLEARGYPELTMSELSLEDQIGIFARGVYPSPLTARVW
;
A
#
# COMPACT_ATOMS: atom_id res chain seq x y z
N MET A 1 -22.02 21.41 -10.85
CA MET A 1 -20.64 21.92 -11.03
C MET A 1 -19.80 20.73 -11.43
N HIS A 2 -19.50 20.63 -12.72
CA HIS A 2 -18.60 19.61 -13.25
C HIS A 2 -17.20 20.21 -13.17
N VAL A 3 -16.31 19.56 -12.42
CA VAL A 3 -14.90 19.96 -12.33
C VAL A 3 -14.15 18.97 -13.22
N ASP A 4 -13.50 19.44 -14.29
CA ASP A 4 -12.65 18.61 -15.13
C ASP A 4 -11.26 18.48 -14.48
N PRO A 5 -10.87 17.30 -13.97
CA PRO A 5 -9.58 17.13 -13.30
C PRO A 5 -8.39 17.43 -14.21
N ALA A 6 -8.50 17.19 -15.53
CA ALA A 6 -7.41 17.44 -16.46
C ALA A 6 -7.15 18.94 -16.71
N SER A 7 -8.11 19.82 -16.40
CA SER A 7 -7.96 21.27 -16.55
C SER A 7 -7.48 21.97 -15.28
N LEU A 8 -7.32 21.25 -14.16
CA LEU A 8 -6.97 21.85 -12.89
C LEU A 8 -5.50 22.27 -12.86
N THR A 9 -5.24 23.39 -12.19
CA THR A 9 -3.87 23.81 -11.92
C THR A 9 -3.17 22.77 -11.06
N VAL A 10 -2.02 22.30 -11.52
CA VAL A 10 -1.12 21.48 -10.70
C VAL A 10 -0.20 22.43 -9.94
N GLU A 11 -0.23 22.36 -8.62
CA GLU A 11 0.61 23.18 -7.73
C GLU A 11 1.57 22.30 -6.91
N PRO A 12 2.65 22.87 -6.36
CA PRO A 12 3.52 22.17 -5.41
C PRO A 12 2.73 21.68 -4.20
N GLU A 13 2.98 20.44 -3.75
CA GLU A 13 2.30 19.89 -2.56
C GLU A 13 2.48 20.80 -1.33
N SER A 14 3.62 21.48 -1.19
CA SER A 14 3.87 22.42 -0.10
C SER A 14 2.92 23.61 -0.08
N GLU A 15 2.53 24.13 -1.24
CA GLU A 15 1.61 25.27 -1.34
C GLU A 15 0.19 24.84 -0.96
N MET A 16 -0.26 23.72 -1.50
CA MET A 16 -1.54 23.13 -1.15
C MET A 16 -1.64 22.81 0.35
N ARG A 17 -0.61 22.17 0.93
CA ARG A 17 -0.55 21.89 2.37
C ARG A 17 -0.59 23.16 3.23
N ALA A 18 -0.11 24.30 2.74
CA ALA A 18 -0.17 25.56 3.47
C ALA A 18 -1.59 26.15 3.52
N ARG A 19 -2.48 25.77 2.59
CA ARG A 19 -3.90 26.19 2.59
C ARG A 19 -4.79 25.32 3.46
N HIS A 20 -4.36 24.09 3.75
CA HIS A 20 -5.14 23.11 4.48
C HIS A 20 -4.56 22.82 5.86
N SER A 21 -5.36 22.23 6.75
CA SER A 21 -4.79 21.71 8.00
C SER A 21 -3.93 20.49 7.68
N THR A 22 -2.69 20.55 8.14
CA THR A 22 -1.69 19.52 7.90
C THR A 22 -1.08 19.11 9.22
N ILE A 23 -0.93 17.81 9.40
CA ILE A 23 -0.20 17.22 10.52
C ILE A 23 1.03 16.56 9.93
N GLU A 24 2.21 17.05 10.33
CA GLU A 24 3.44 16.28 10.16
C GLU A 24 3.44 15.21 11.24
N TRP A 25 3.32 13.96 10.82
CA TRP A 25 3.50 12.85 11.74
C TRP A 25 5.02 12.76 11.99
N GLU A 26 5.45 13.01 13.24
CA GLU A 26 6.81 13.10 13.85
C GLU A 26 8.09 12.79 13.03
N THR A 27 9.21 13.42 13.40
CA THR A 27 10.52 13.24 12.75
C THR A 27 11.63 12.71 13.68
N GLU A 28 12.25 11.59 13.32
CA GLU A 28 13.70 11.39 13.49
C GLU A 28 14.31 10.95 12.15
N ARG A 29 14.95 11.86 11.42
CA ARG A 29 15.65 11.48 10.17
C ARG A 29 16.95 10.75 10.49
N ARG A 30 17.04 9.47 10.13
CA ARG A 30 18.32 8.75 9.98
C ARG A 30 18.41 8.20 8.57
N TRP A 31 19.37 8.69 7.79
CA TRP A 31 19.62 8.15 6.45
C TRP A 31 20.32 6.79 6.58
N ALA A 32 19.63 5.70 6.25
CA ALA A 32 20.28 4.41 6.01
C ALA A 32 20.93 4.40 4.62
N GLN A 33 22.08 3.74 4.48
CA GLN A 33 22.71 3.53 3.18
C GLN A 33 21.84 2.58 2.34
N PRO A 34 21.67 2.81 1.02
CA PRO A 34 21.03 1.84 0.14
C PRO A 34 21.77 0.50 0.20
N VAL A 35 21.03 -0.59 0.25
CA VAL A 35 21.53 -1.96 0.18
C VAL A 35 21.36 -2.42 -1.27
N PHE A 36 22.39 -3.04 -1.81
CA PHE A 36 22.45 -3.54 -3.17
C PHE A 36 22.23 -5.05 -3.16
N ASN A 37 21.83 -5.63 -4.30
CA ASN A 37 21.71 -7.10 -4.46
C ASN A 37 23.00 -7.88 -4.10
N ALA A 38 24.15 -7.20 -4.05
CA ALA A 38 25.44 -7.74 -3.65
C ALA A 38 25.64 -7.88 -2.12
N ASP A 39 24.74 -7.33 -1.31
CA ASP A 39 24.86 -7.33 0.15
C ASP A 39 24.22 -8.57 0.81
N PHE A 40 23.56 -9.42 0.03
CA PHE A 40 23.02 -10.70 0.51
C PHE A 40 24.07 -11.80 0.41
N GLN A 41 24.39 -12.46 1.53
CA GLN A 41 25.10 -13.73 1.49
C GLN A 41 24.16 -14.78 0.92
N LEU A 42 24.47 -15.28 -0.28
CA LEU A 42 23.78 -16.44 -0.83
C LEU A 42 24.07 -17.67 0.03
N ASP A 43 23.14 -18.61 0.04
CA ASP A 43 23.40 -19.91 0.64
C ASP A 43 24.66 -20.52 -0.02
N PRO A 44 25.67 -20.95 0.76
CA PRO A 44 26.93 -21.48 0.23
C PRO A 44 26.75 -22.63 -0.77
N GLN A 45 25.60 -23.30 -0.79
CA GLN A 45 25.24 -24.34 -1.75
C GLN A 45 24.89 -23.83 -3.16
N PHE A 46 24.88 -22.51 -3.39
CA PHE A 46 24.59 -21.87 -4.68
C PHE A 46 25.79 -21.16 -5.31
N GLU A 47 27.00 -21.35 -4.77
CA GLU A 47 28.25 -20.80 -5.33
C GLU A 47 28.70 -21.50 -6.64
N PRO A 48 29.32 -20.78 -7.60
CA PRO A 48 29.63 -19.34 -7.58
C PRO A 48 28.65 -18.51 -8.42
N TYR A 49 27.80 -17.73 -7.76
CA TYR A 49 26.97 -16.70 -8.41
C TYR A 49 27.58 -15.32 -8.15
N THR A 50 27.84 -14.57 -9.23
CA THR A 50 28.24 -13.15 -9.15
C THR A 50 27.07 -12.28 -9.58
N PRO A 51 26.49 -11.43 -8.71
CA PRO A 51 25.37 -10.57 -9.08
C PRO A 51 25.75 -9.61 -10.21
N GLY A 52 24.97 -9.61 -11.29
CA GLY A 52 25.06 -8.60 -12.34
C GLY A 52 24.46 -7.29 -11.82
N GLY A 53 25.29 -6.30 -11.51
CA GLY A 53 24.85 -5.01 -10.97
C GLY A 53 23.71 -4.40 -11.78
N GLY A 54 22.58 -4.11 -11.11
CA GLY A 54 21.40 -3.55 -11.76
C GLY A 54 20.19 -3.44 -10.83
N ARG A 55 19.49 -2.30 -10.98
CA ARG A 55 18.32 -1.78 -10.23
C ARG A 55 18.54 -1.36 -8.77
N GLN A 56 18.27 -0.08 -8.52
CA GLN A 56 18.14 0.54 -7.20
C GLN A 56 16.76 0.20 -6.64
N GLU A 57 16.60 -0.96 -6.02
CA GLU A 57 15.51 -1.16 -5.07
C GLU A 57 16.06 -0.79 -3.69
N ARG A 58 15.45 0.19 -2.99
CA ARG A 58 15.92 0.68 -1.70
C ARG A 58 15.43 -0.18 -0.54
N PHE A 59 15.39 -1.51 -0.73
CA PHE A 59 15.11 -2.43 0.36
C PHE A 59 16.40 -2.65 1.13
N THR A 60 16.45 -2.13 2.34
CA THR A 60 17.63 -2.12 3.20
C THR A 60 17.40 -2.99 4.43
N ASP A 61 18.47 -3.25 5.18
CA ASP A 61 18.40 -3.89 6.49
C ASP A 61 17.77 -2.98 7.56
N SER A 62 17.57 -1.70 7.24
CA SER A 62 16.99 -0.71 8.12
C SER A 62 16.37 0.40 7.29
N TYR A 63 15.11 0.74 7.56
CA TYR A 63 14.44 1.81 6.84
C TYR A 63 14.55 3.12 7.61
N ALA A 64 14.94 4.17 6.89
CA ALA A 64 14.85 5.53 7.41
C ALA A 64 13.39 5.89 7.65
N ASP A 65 13.11 6.62 8.73
CA ASP A 65 11.81 7.27 8.85
C ASP A 65 11.67 8.40 7.84
N LEU A 66 10.48 8.44 7.24
CA LEU A 66 10.11 9.44 6.26
C LEU A 66 9.12 10.45 6.88
N PRO A 67 9.25 11.75 6.53
CA PRO A 67 8.33 12.78 7.01
C PRO A 67 6.97 12.60 6.33
N ILE A 68 6.03 11.96 7.04
CA ILE A 68 4.71 11.66 6.51
C ILE A 68 3.75 12.79 6.86
N TYR A 69 3.17 13.39 5.84
CA TYR A 69 2.18 14.44 5.98
C TYR A 69 0.78 13.87 5.80
N ILE A 70 -0.11 14.26 6.71
CA ILE A 70 -1.54 14.02 6.63
C ILE A 70 -2.21 15.37 6.39
N THR A 71 -3.06 15.44 5.39
CA THR A 71 -3.73 16.67 4.98
C THR A 71 -5.23 16.48 5.04
N THR A 72 -5.90 17.44 5.67
CA THR A 72 -7.36 17.47 5.82
C THR A 72 -7.95 18.59 4.97
N ILE A 73 -8.88 18.23 4.09
CA ILE A 73 -9.57 19.14 3.17
C ILE A 73 -11.03 19.23 3.61
N GLU A 74 -11.50 20.40 4.05
CA GLU A 74 -12.84 20.58 4.63
C GLU A 74 -13.99 20.37 3.63
N ASP A 75 -13.81 20.80 2.38
CA ASP A 75 -14.73 20.57 1.26
C ASP A 75 -13.99 19.90 0.11
N GLY A 76 -13.61 18.63 0.30
CA GLY A 76 -12.87 17.89 -0.72
C GLY A 76 -13.77 17.22 -1.76
N VAL A 77 -13.20 16.88 -2.90
CA VAL A 77 -13.79 15.94 -3.87
C VAL A 77 -12.89 14.72 -3.99
N LEU A 78 -13.46 13.52 -3.79
CA LEU A 78 -12.77 12.25 -4.00
C LEU A 78 -13.44 11.49 -5.15
N PHE A 79 -12.69 11.25 -6.22
CA PHE A 79 -13.15 10.44 -7.34
C PHE A 79 -12.87 8.97 -7.09
N GLY A 80 -13.88 8.10 -7.20
CA GLY A 80 -13.67 6.66 -7.06
C GLY A 80 -12.78 6.08 -8.16
N GLN A 81 -12.83 6.68 -9.35
CA GLN A 81 -11.86 6.38 -10.42
C GLN A 81 -10.48 6.85 -9.96
N GLU A 82 -9.59 5.89 -9.73
CA GLU A 82 -8.18 6.11 -9.33
C GLU A 82 -7.98 6.84 -7.99
N PHE A 83 -9.03 6.98 -7.17
CA PHE A 83 -8.96 7.56 -5.82
C PHE A 83 -8.33 8.96 -5.79
N VAL A 84 -8.65 9.78 -6.78
CA VAL A 84 -8.10 11.12 -6.92
C VAL A 84 -8.79 12.10 -5.97
N VAL A 85 -7.98 12.78 -5.15
CA VAL A 85 -8.42 13.81 -4.20
C VAL A 85 -8.16 15.21 -4.79
N CYS A 86 -9.18 16.07 -4.76
CA CYS A 86 -9.13 17.46 -5.21
C CYS A 86 -9.65 18.39 -4.10
N ASP A 87 -9.00 19.55 -3.92
CA ASP A 87 -9.56 20.65 -3.12
C ASP A 87 -10.73 21.27 -3.90
N ARG A 88 -11.81 21.69 -3.24
CA ARG A 88 -12.93 22.36 -3.93
C ARG A 88 -12.96 23.86 -3.71
N LEU A 89 -12.29 24.37 -2.67
CA LEU A 89 -12.22 25.80 -2.40
C LEU A 89 -11.40 26.50 -3.49
N GLU A 90 -10.22 25.96 -3.78
CA GLU A 90 -9.39 26.30 -4.92
C GLU A 90 -9.03 25.01 -5.66
N PRO A 91 -9.75 24.63 -6.73
CA PRO A 91 -9.57 23.31 -7.33
C PRO A 91 -8.20 23.14 -7.97
N THR A 92 -7.32 22.51 -7.22
CA THR A 92 -5.94 22.21 -7.56
C THR A 92 -5.60 20.75 -7.34
N LEU A 93 -4.59 20.30 -8.06
CA LEU A 93 -3.96 18.99 -7.92
C LEU A 93 -2.52 19.18 -7.46
N SER A 94 -1.94 18.13 -6.88
CA SER A 94 -0.50 18.07 -6.68
C SER A 94 0.11 16.92 -7.46
N ALA A 95 1.37 17.09 -7.87
CA ALA A 95 2.12 16.05 -8.55
C ALA A 95 2.23 14.75 -7.72
N GLN A 96 2.25 14.83 -6.39
CA GLN A 96 2.34 13.66 -5.51
C GLN A 96 1.04 12.83 -5.53
N ARG A 97 -0.12 13.49 -5.60
CA ARG A 97 -1.45 12.84 -5.71
C ARG A 97 -1.74 12.32 -7.12
N LEU A 98 -1.03 12.81 -8.14
CA LEU A 98 -1.19 12.38 -9.53
C LEU A 98 -0.34 11.16 -9.90
N PHE A 99 0.42 10.63 -8.95
CA PHE A 99 1.23 9.45 -9.20
C PHE A 99 0.35 8.24 -9.54
N LEU A 100 0.62 7.64 -10.71
CA LEU A 100 -0.17 6.54 -11.31
C LEU A 100 -1.62 6.90 -11.69
N VAL A 101 -2.03 8.15 -11.48
CA VAL A 101 -3.33 8.66 -11.92
C VAL A 101 -3.28 8.98 -13.41
N ASN A 102 -4.23 8.43 -14.15
CA ASN A 102 -4.54 8.80 -15.52
C ASN A 102 -5.78 9.70 -15.56
N LEU A 103 -5.53 11.02 -15.44
CA LEU A 103 -6.57 12.06 -15.50
C LEU A 103 -7.50 11.91 -16.72
N SER A 104 -6.98 11.46 -17.86
CA SER A 104 -7.80 11.26 -19.06
C SER A 104 -8.90 10.22 -18.88
N LYS A 105 -8.72 9.21 -18.01
CA LYS A 105 -9.77 8.24 -17.70
C LYS A 105 -10.92 8.89 -16.92
N ILE A 106 -10.58 9.79 -16.00
CA ILE A 106 -11.56 10.49 -15.16
C ILE A 106 -12.31 11.51 -16.02
N THR A 107 -11.59 12.34 -16.79
CA THR A 107 -12.18 13.32 -17.71
C THR A 107 -13.14 12.67 -18.71
N LYS A 108 -12.79 11.50 -19.28
CA LYS A 108 -13.68 10.76 -20.19
C LYS A 108 -14.98 10.29 -19.55
N GLN A 109 -15.01 10.15 -18.23
CA GLN A 109 -16.17 9.65 -17.48
C GLN A 109 -16.91 10.75 -16.73
N ILE A 110 -16.41 11.99 -16.69
CA ILE A 110 -16.86 13.04 -15.77
C ILE A 110 -18.36 13.33 -15.86
N ASP A 111 -18.96 13.24 -17.05
CA ASP A 111 -20.38 13.47 -17.29
C ASP A 111 -21.26 12.29 -16.87
N THR A 112 -20.66 11.12 -16.66
CA THR A 112 -21.34 9.88 -16.27
C THR A 112 -21.20 9.55 -14.78
N LEU A 113 -20.23 10.19 -14.11
CA LEU A 113 -19.99 9.99 -12.68
C LEU A 113 -21.21 10.45 -11.86
N ARG A 114 -21.57 9.68 -10.84
CA ARG A 114 -22.64 10.05 -9.91
C ARG A 114 -22.10 10.32 -8.53
N GLN A 115 -22.65 11.32 -7.86
CA GLN A 115 -22.29 11.56 -6.47
C GLN A 115 -22.76 10.37 -5.61
N LEU A 116 -21.88 9.83 -4.78
CA LEU A 116 -22.25 8.92 -3.70
C LEU A 116 -22.69 9.79 -2.51
N ILE A 117 -23.94 9.61 -2.07
CA ILE A 117 -24.48 10.33 -0.91
C ILE A 117 -24.04 9.59 0.35
N VAL A 118 -23.40 10.33 1.26
CA VAL A 118 -22.85 9.81 2.51
C VAL A 118 -23.30 10.69 3.68
N PRO A 119 -23.31 10.17 4.93
CA PRO A 119 -23.70 10.97 6.10
C PRO A 119 -22.87 12.24 6.26
N SER A 120 -23.51 13.35 6.59
CA SER A 120 -22.80 14.56 7.04
C SER A 120 -22.27 14.37 8.46
N GLY A 121 -21.09 14.91 8.77
CA GLY A 121 -20.51 14.88 10.12
C GLY A 121 -19.14 14.20 10.18
N PRO A 122 -19.01 12.93 9.73
CA PRO A 122 -17.74 12.22 9.78
C PRO A 122 -16.67 12.85 8.87
N THR A 123 -15.42 12.69 9.25
CA THR A 123 -14.26 12.86 8.36
C THR A 123 -14.04 11.57 7.56
N TYR A 124 -13.84 11.70 6.25
CA TYR A 124 -13.67 10.58 5.34
C TYR A 124 -12.19 10.33 5.08
N LEU A 125 -11.67 9.21 5.60
CA LEU A 125 -10.28 8.80 5.46
C LEU A 125 -10.08 8.16 4.09
N VAL A 126 -9.17 8.69 3.28
CA VAL A 126 -8.88 8.18 1.94
C VAL A 126 -7.96 6.97 2.05
N GLY A 127 -8.54 5.77 1.99
CA GLY A 127 -7.85 4.52 2.30
C GLY A 127 -7.15 3.83 1.12
N ALA A 128 -7.08 4.46 -0.05
CA ALA A 128 -6.52 3.83 -1.25
C ALA A 128 -5.86 4.84 -2.21
N CYS A 129 -5.06 4.32 -3.13
CA CYS A 129 -4.42 5.07 -4.22
C CYS A 129 -4.83 4.54 -5.60
N ALA A 130 -4.36 5.17 -6.68
CA ALA A 130 -4.68 4.81 -8.05
C ALA A 130 -4.33 3.36 -8.45
N ALA A 131 -3.38 2.73 -7.75
CA ALA A 131 -2.90 1.38 -8.01
C ALA A 131 -3.35 0.34 -6.98
N HIS A 132 -4.45 0.61 -6.25
CA HIS A 132 -4.98 -0.27 -5.19
C HIS A 132 -5.30 -1.71 -5.64
N ASP A 133 -5.48 -1.94 -6.95
CA ASP A 133 -5.74 -3.25 -7.56
C ASP A 133 -4.49 -4.13 -7.61
N ASN A 134 -3.31 -3.53 -7.44
CA ASN A 134 -2.05 -4.23 -7.31
C ASN A 134 -1.80 -4.63 -5.85
N PHE A 135 -1.47 -5.90 -5.62
CA PHE A 135 -1.21 -6.45 -4.28
C PHE A 135 -0.15 -5.67 -3.51
N TYR A 136 0.93 -5.25 -4.17
CA TYR A 136 2.00 -4.47 -3.53
C TYR A 136 1.48 -3.13 -3.02
N HIS A 137 0.79 -2.35 -3.87
CA HIS A 137 0.26 -1.05 -3.49
C HIS A 137 -0.85 -1.17 -2.43
N TRP A 138 -1.64 -2.25 -2.46
CA TRP A 138 -2.59 -2.53 -1.40
C TRP A 138 -1.89 -2.74 -0.05
N SER A 139 -0.94 -3.68 0.01
CA SER A 139 -0.29 -4.05 1.27
C SER A 139 0.67 -2.99 1.80
N PHE A 140 1.45 -2.35 0.92
CA PHE A 140 2.51 -1.39 1.30
C PHE A 140 2.09 0.07 1.29
N GLN A 141 0.93 0.42 0.73
CA GLN A 141 0.48 1.82 0.75
C GLN A 141 -0.91 1.96 1.32
N CYS A 142 -1.88 1.19 0.83
CA CYS A 142 -3.28 1.33 1.24
C CYS A 142 -3.45 0.90 2.69
N LEU A 143 -3.00 -0.30 3.09
CA LEU A 143 -3.14 -0.77 4.47
C LEU A 143 -2.41 0.12 5.48
N GLN A 144 -1.17 0.53 5.18
CA GLN A 144 -0.41 1.44 6.03
C GLN A 144 -1.08 2.82 6.13
N GLY A 145 -1.57 3.36 5.01
CA GLY A 145 -2.31 4.61 4.98
C GLY A 145 -3.60 4.54 5.78
N VAL A 146 -4.35 3.44 5.68
CA VAL A 146 -5.57 3.22 6.48
C VAL A 146 -5.23 3.13 7.97
N ALA A 147 -4.23 2.35 8.36
CA ALA A 147 -3.79 2.24 9.75
C ALA A 147 -3.40 3.60 10.33
N LEU A 148 -2.60 4.36 9.58
CA LEU A 148 -2.14 5.70 9.95
C LEU A 148 -3.31 6.68 10.13
N LEU A 149 -4.15 6.81 9.11
CA LEU A 149 -5.27 7.75 9.12
C LEU A 149 -6.26 7.41 10.23
N ARG A 150 -6.52 6.12 10.47
CA ARG A 150 -7.38 5.66 11.56
C ARG A 150 -6.80 6.00 12.93
N SER A 151 -5.51 5.77 13.16
CA SER A 151 -4.83 6.13 14.42
C SER A 151 -4.97 7.62 14.70
N VAL A 152 -4.65 8.46 13.71
CA VAL A 152 -4.73 9.92 13.85
C VAL A 152 -6.16 10.40 14.08
N ALA A 153 -7.14 9.82 13.39
CA ALA A 153 -8.54 10.16 13.62
C ALA A 153 -9.01 9.77 15.04
N GLN A 154 -8.58 8.61 15.54
CA GLN A 154 -8.88 8.15 16.90
C GLN A 154 -8.21 9.04 17.97
N GLU A 155 -6.93 9.38 17.79
CA GLU A 155 -6.17 10.26 18.69
C GLU A 155 -6.80 11.65 18.78
N GLN A 156 -7.36 12.14 17.68
CA GLN A 156 -8.07 13.42 17.62
C GLN A 156 -9.55 13.35 18.05
N GLY A 157 -10.06 12.15 18.36
CA GLY A 157 -11.45 11.95 18.74
C GLY A 157 -12.45 12.30 17.63
N LEU A 158 -12.05 12.14 16.36
CA LEU A 158 -12.92 12.41 15.21
C LEU A 158 -13.96 11.28 15.05
N ASP A 159 -15.19 11.64 14.65
CA ASP A 159 -16.05 10.68 13.96
C ASP A 159 -15.51 10.50 12.53
N TYR A 160 -15.32 9.27 12.09
CA TYR A 160 -14.72 8.99 10.79
C TYR A 160 -15.34 7.79 10.08
N ARG A 161 -15.13 7.75 8.75
CA ARG A 161 -15.37 6.58 7.91
C ARG A 161 -14.19 6.38 6.96
N ILE A 162 -13.83 5.13 6.69
CA ILE A 162 -12.73 4.79 5.80
C ILE A 162 -13.30 4.56 4.39
N VAL A 163 -12.87 5.34 3.41
CA VAL A 163 -13.32 5.21 2.03
C VAL A 163 -12.39 4.28 1.27
N LEU A 164 -12.96 3.22 0.70
CA LEU A 164 -12.21 2.16 0.01
C LEU A 164 -12.82 1.85 -1.36
N PRO A 165 -12.02 1.37 -2.32
CA PRO A 165 -12.53 0.88 -3.59
C PRO A 165 -13.36 -0.40 -3.37
N PRO A 166 -14.17 -0.84 -4.35
CA PRO A 166 -14.62 -2.22 -4.40
C PRO A 166 -13.41 -3.15 -4.34
N HIS A 167 -13.46 -4.15 -3.48
CA HIS A 167 -12.34 -5.03 -3.20
C HIS A 167 -12.80 -6.48 -3.01
N ASP A 168 -11.87 -7.41 -3.18
CA ASP A 168 -12.10 -8.84 -3.09
C ASP A 168 -11.99 -9.35 -1.65
N GLU A 169 -12.25 -10.64 -1.46
CA GLU A 169 -12.21 -11.31 -0.15
C GLU A 169 -10.84 -11.21 0.50
N THR A 170 -9.75 -11.30 -0.25
CA THR A 170 -8.38 -11.16 0.27
C THR A 170 -8.15 -9.78 0.88
N ARG A 171 -8.54 -8.72 0.17
CA ARG A 171 -8.45 -7.34 0.69
C ARG A 171 -9.37 -7.12 1.89
N GLN A 172 -10.60 -7.64 1.84
CA GLN A 172 -11.51 -7.58 2.97
C GLN A 172 -10.90 -8.28 4.19
N ARG A 173 -10.28 -9.45 3.99
CA ARG A 173 -9.60 -10.19 5.05
C ARG A 173 -8.42 -9.42 5.61
N SER A 174 -7.65 -8.73 4.77
CA SER A 174 -6.52 -7.91 5.23
C SER A 174 -6.96 -6.75 6.14
N LEU A 175 -8.12 -6.13 5.88
CA LEU A 175 -8.70 -5.10 6.75
C LEU A 175 -9.14 -5.69 8.10
N VAL A 176 -9.72 -6.89 8.10
CA VAL A 176 -10.09 -7.59 9.34
C VAL A 176 -8.87 -7.94 10.18
N LEU A 177 -7.78 -8.42 9.56
CA LEU A 177 -6.51 -8.66 10.26
C LEU A 177 -5.92 -7.37 10.83
N LEU A 178 -6.14 -6.24 10.16
CA LEU A 178 -5.76 -4.91 10.66
C LEU A 178 -6.70 -4.40 11.77
N GLY A 179 -7.71 -5.17 12.17
CA GLY A 179 -8.66 -4.83 13.21
C GLY A 179 -9.67 -3.76 12.81
N ILE A 180 -9.98 -3.67 11.51
CA ILE A 180 -11.00 -2.75 10.97
C ILE A 180 -12.32 -3.48 10.86
N ASP A 181 -13.36 -2.91 11.48
CA ASP A 181 -14.72 -3.39 11.31
C ASP A 181 -15.24 -2.96 9.92
N PRO A 182 -15.84 -3.86 9.11
CA PRO A 182 -16.51 -3.49 7.87
C PRO A 182 -17.50 -2.31 8.00
N ALA A 183 -18.10 -2.10 9.17
CA ALA A 183 -18.99 -0.98 9.45
C ALA A 183 -18.29 0.39 9.50
N GLU A 184 -16.96 0.42 9.69
CA GLU A 184 -16.13 1.64 9.58
C GLU A 184 -15.94 2.07 8.12
N CYS A 185 -16.18 1.16 7.17
CA CYS A 185 -15.82 1.34 5.76
C CYS A 185 -16.99 1.80 4.90
N ILE A 186 -16.67 2.58 3.87
CA ILE A 186 -17.58 2.96 2.79
C ILE A 186 -16.93 2.60 1.46
N THR A 187 -17.65 1.87 0.62
CA THR A 187 -17.21 1.55 -0.73
C THR A 187 -17.48 2.72 -1.68
N LEU A 188 -16.45 3.17 -2.39
CA LEU A 188 -16.55 4.17 -3.45
C LEU A 188 -16.22 3.54 -4.83
N PRO A 189 -17.24 3.16 -5.62
CA PRO A 189 -17.05 2.61 -6.96
C PRO A 189 -16.40 3.61 -7.95
N PRO A 190 -15.77 3.12 -9.04
CA PRO A 190 -15.10 3.98 -10.01
C PRO A 190 -16.04 4.96 -10.75
N ASP A 191 -17.33 4.62 -10.90
CA ASP A 191 -18.35 5.48 -11.51
C ASP A 191 -19.01 6.45 -10.50
N ARG A 192 -18.39 6.62 -9.33
CA ARG A 192 -18.88 7.46 -8.23
C ARG A 192 -17.83 8.45 -7.75
N PHE A 193 -18.29 9.49 -7.07
CA PHE A 193 -17.44 10.44 -6.37
C PHE A 193 -18.09 10.95 -5.08
N LEU A 194 -17.26 11.36 -4.11
CA LEU A 194 -17.66 12.09 -2.91
C LEU A 194 -17.36 13.58 -3.10
N ARG A 195 -18.19 14.43 -2.50
CA ARG A 195 -17.98 15.89 -2.46
C ARG A 195 -18.68 16.50 -1.26
N GLY A 196 -18.29 17.70 -0.84
CA GLY A 196 -19.01 18.40 0.23
C GLY A 196 -18.81 17.77 1.60
N VAL A 197 -17.69 17.06 1.79
CA VAL A 197 -17.35 16.36 3.03
C VAL A 197 -15.88 16.58 3.38
N PRO A 198 -15.51 16.58 4.67
CA PRO A 198 -14.12 16.60 5.08
C PRO A 198 -13.42 15.33 4.61
N LEU A 199 -12.32 15.47 3.89
CA LEU A 199 -11.44 14.38 3.48
C LEU A 199 -10.14 14.45 4.28
N MET A 200 -9.62 13.31 4.70
CA MET A 200 -8.27 13.20 5.26
C MET A 200 -7.48 12.18 4.43
N TYR A 201 -6.33 12.58 3.90
CA TYR A 201 -5.47 11.69 3.14
C TYR A 201 -4.01 11.79 3.62
N SER A 202 -3.20 10.79 3.29
CA SER A 202 -1.80 10.72 3.66
C SER A 202 -0.91 10.56 2.44
N LEU A 203 0.26 11.20 2.46
CA LEU A 203 1.31 10.99 1.45
C LEU A 203 1.83 9.55 1.41
N ALA A 204 1.60 8.74 2.44
CA ALA A 204 1.93 7.31 2.40
C ALA A 204 1.28 6.58 1.20
N THR A 205 0.16 7.12 0.69
CA THR A 205 -0.55 6.61 -0.49
C THR A 205 -0.10 7.25 -1.83
N CYS A 206 0.93 8.10 -1.82
CA CYS A 206 1.39 8.93 -2.94
C CYS A 206 2.79 8.54 -3.47
N SER A 207 3.31 9.25 -4.49
CA SER A 207 4.54 8.91 -5.24
C SER A 207 5.74 8.54 -4.38
N ASP A 208 6.14 9.43 -3.48
CA ASP A 208 7.47 9.39 -2.86
C ASP A 208 7.61 8.20 -1.89
N TYR A 209 6.48 7.59 -1.55
CA TYR A 209 6.34 6.46 -0.64
C TYR A 209 6.12 5.14 -1.37
N THR A 210 5.90 5.17 -2.68
CA THR A 210 5.52 3.99 -3.45
C THR A 210 6.58 2.90 -3.41
N PHE A 211 7.86 3.25 -3.41
CA PHE A 211 8.95 2.28 -3.42
C PHE A 211 9.98 2.56 -2.33
N GLN A 212 9.54 3.22 -1.27
CA GLN A 212 10.41 3.62 -0.17
C GLN A 212 9.73 3.27 1.16
N PRO A 213 10.02 2.08 1.73
CA PRO A 213 9.48 1.72 3.02
C PRO A 213 9.98 2.68 4.11
N SER A 214 9.14 2.92 5.11
CA SER A 214 9.45 3.69 6.32
C SER A 214 9.26 2.76 7.51
N GLU A 215 10.22 2.70 8.42
CA GLU A 215 10.12 1.82 9.60
C GLU A 215 8.84 2.14 10.40
N ARG A 216 8.54 3.43 10.58
CA ARG A 216 7.31 3.85 11.25
C ARG A 216 6.01 3.48 10.53
N LEU A 217 5.98 3.37 9.20
CA LEU A 217 4.79 2.85 8.51
C LEU A 217 4.69 1.33 8.60
N ILE A 218 5.83 0.65 8.63
CA ILE A 218 5.90 -0.80 8.83
C ILE A 218 5.38 -1.17 10.23
N SER A 219 5.77 -0.43 11.27
CA SER A 219 5.35 -0.72 12.65
C SER A 219 3.84 -0.55 12.89
N LEU A 220 3.14 0.26 12.08
CA LEU A 220 1.68 0.33 12.09
C LEU A 220 1.01 -1.01 11.75
N LEU A 221 1.74 -1.91 11.09
CA LEU A 221 1.26 -3.24 10.71
C LEU A 221 1.69 -4.34 11.69
N ASP A 222 2.34 -4.02 12.82
CA ASP A 222 2.78 -5.05 13.79
C ASP A 222 1.60 -5.89 14.30
N GLY A 223 0.46 -5.25 14.60
CA GLY A 223 -0.77 -5.94 15.00
C GLY A 223 -1.35 -6.82 13.88
N TYR A 224 -1.35 -6.31 12.65
CA TYR A 224 -1.78 -7.06 11.46
C TYR A 224 -0.92 -8.31 11.24
N ARG A 225 0.41 -8.15 11.33
CA ARG A 225 1.38 -9.23 11.20
C ARG A 225 1.17 -10.28 12.29
N GLN A 226 1.03 -9.86 13.55
CA GLN A 226 0.80 -10.78 14.67
C GLN A 226 -0.51 -11.56 14.51
N ALA A 227 -1.61 -10.89 14.14
CA ALA A 227 -2.88 -11.54 13.88
C ALA A 227 -2.79 -12.56 12.72
N GLY A 228 -2.05 -12.22 11.66
CA GLY A 228 -1.79 -13.14 10.55
C GLY A 228 -0.99 -14.37 11.00
N ILE A 229 0.09 -14.19 11.77
CA ILE A 229 0.92 -15.29 12.29
C ILE A 229 0.12 -16.25 13.18
N GLU A 230 -0.75 -15.70 14.04
CA GLU A 230 -1.57 -16.49 14.96
C GLU A 230 -2.66 -17.31 14.24
N ALA A 231 -3.19 -16.77 13.15
CA ALA A 231 -4.21 -17.42 12.34
C ALA A 231 -3.63 -18.34 11.24
N ALA A 232 -2.32 -18.23 10.97
CA ALA A 232 -1.63 -19.06 9.99
C ALA A 232 -1.51 -20.53 10.44
N SER A 233 -1.46 -21.44 9.46
CA SER A 233 -1.27 -22.86 9.71
C SER A 233 0.02 -23.13 10.52
N PRO A 234 0.00 -24.06 11.49
CA PRO A 234 1.16 -24.31 12.35
C PRO A 234 2.33 -24.96 11.59
N ASP A 235 2.03 -25.78 10.58
CA ASP A 235 3.00 -26.64 9.89
C ASP A 235 3.58 -26.02 8.59
N LEU A 236 3.59 -24.69 8.48
CA LEU A 236 4.16 -24.00 7.33
C LEU A 236 5.69 -24.20 7.26
N PRO A 237 6.27 -24.44 6.07
CA PRO A 237 7.70 -24.66 5.94
C PRO A 237 8.48 -23.35 6.15
N THR A 238 9.64 -23.45 6.81
CA THR A 238 10.53 -22.30 7.08
C THR A 238 11.53 -22.03 5.96
N ARG A 239 11.66 -22.97 5.03
CA ARG A 239 12.43 -22.90 3.78
C ARG A 239 11.51 -23.35 2.67
N PHE A 240 11.38 -22.55 1.63
CA PHE A 240 10.47 -22.84 0.54
C PHE A 240 10.95 -22.18 -0.75
N TYR A 241 10.46 -22.71 -1.87
CA TYR A 241 10.56 -22.04 -3.15
C TYR A 241 9.19 -21.46 -3.50
N LEU A 242 9.14 -20.16 -3.77
CA LEU A 242 7.90 -19.52 -4.22
C LEU A 242 7.82 -19.58 -5.75
N SER A 243 6.99 -20.50 -6.23
CA SER A 243 6.67 -20.68 -7.63
C SER A 243 5.93 -19.46 -8.19
N ARG A 244 6.21 -19.15 -9.44
CA ARG A 244 5.54 -18.13 -10.26
C ARG A 244 4.70 -18.77 -11.35
N ARG A 245 4.40 -20.07 -11.23
CA ARG A 245 3.59 -20.83 -12.20
C ARG A 245 2.19 -20.24 -12.42
N ASP A 246 1.64 -19.57 -11.42
CA ASP A 246 0.36 -18.88 -11.46
C ASP A 246 0.48 -17.37 -11.72
N ALA A 247 1.70 -16.85 -11.83
CA ALA A 247 1.92 -15.44 -12.09
C ALA A 247 1.43 -15.05 -13.48
N LEU A 248 0.86 -13.85 -13.60
CA LEU A 248 0.41 -13.32 -14.89
C LEU A 248 1.53 -13.39 -15.94
N LYS A 249 1.15 -13.74 -17.19
CA LYS A 249 2.00 -14.15 -18.34
C LYS A 249 3.31 -13.39 -18.62
N ARG A 250 3.53 -12.21 -18.03
CA ARG A 250 4.74 -11.39 -18.21
C ARG A 250 5.88 -11.76 -17.26
N ARG A 251 5.71 -12.79 -16.43
CA ARG A 251 6.58 -13.09 -15.30
C ARG A 251 7.00 -14.56 -15.19
N SER A 252 6.73 -15.40 -16.19
CA SER A 252 7.08 -16.84 -16.16
C SER A 252 8.59 -17.08 -16.22
N ILE A 253 9.10 -18.04 -15.46
CA ILE A 253 10.47 -18.54 -15.56
C ILE A 253 10.46 -19.76 -16.49
N ARG A 254 11.24 -19.73 -17.57
CA ARG A 254 11.19 -20.81 -18.58
C ARG A 254 11.61 -22.18 -18.01
N THR A 255 12.54 -22.18 -17.07
CA THR A 255 13.11 -23.38 -16.43
C THR A 255 12.56 -23.58 -15.01
N GLU A 256 11.34 -23.08 -14.75
CA GLU A 256 10.71 -23.15 -13.43
C GLU A 256 10.50 -24.59 -12.94
N PRO A 257 10.04 -25.55 -13.79
CA PRO A 257 9.86 -26.93 -13.34
C PRO A 257 11.17 -27.59 -12.92
N GLU A 258 12.26 -27.40 -13.69
CA GLU A 258 13.58 -27.96 -13.34
C GLU A 258 14.12 -27.32 -12.06
N LEU A 259 13.95 -26.00 -11.90
CA LEU A 259 14.36 -25.29 -10.69
C LEU A 259 13.60 -25.77 -9.45
N ALA A 260 12.27 -25.93 -9.57
CA ALA A 260 11.43 -26.41 -8.47
C ALA A 260 11.86 -27.81 -8.03
N GLN A 261 12.10 -28.72 -8.99
CA GLN A 261 12.59 -30.08 -8.71
C GLN A 261 13.95 -30.08 -8.02
N ASP A 262 14.90 -29.28 -8.50
CA ASP A 262 16.24 -29.16 -7.91
C ASP A 262 16.20 -28.58 -6.49
N LEU A 263 15.31 -27.62 -6.23
CA LEU A 263 15.11 -27.00 -4.90
C LEU A 263 14.39 -27.93 -3.93
N GLU A 264 13.39 -28.67 -4.40
CA GLU A 264 12.68 -29.66 -3.59
C GLU A 264 13.63 -30.78 -3.12
N ALA A 265 14.53 -31.24 -4.00
CA ALA A 265 15.58 -32.20 -3.63
C ALA A 265 16.56 -31.67 -2.55
N ARG A 266 16.63 -30.34 -2.36
CA ARG A 266 17.42 -29.66 -1.32
C ARG A 266 16.59 -29.32 -0.06
N GLY A 267 15.34 -29.76 0.01
CA GLY A 267 14.45 -29.52 1.14
C GLY A 267 13.71 -28.17 1.10
N TYR A 268 13.56 -27.57 -0.09
CA TYR A 268 12.75 -26.37 -0.31
C TYR A 268 11.45 -26.79 -1.02
N PRO A 269 10.36 -27.12 -0.31
CA PRO A 269 9.07 -27.39 -0.94
C PRO A 269 8.63 -26.22 -1.83
N GLU A 270 8.06 -26.55 -2.99
CA GLU A 270 7.41 -25.59 -3.87
C GLU A 270 6.09 -25.10 -3.25
N LEU A 271 5.88 -23.79 -3.25
CA LEU A 271 4.62 -23.15 -2.86
C LEU A 271 4.16 -22.18 -3.93
N THR A 272 2.85 -21.97 -4.01
CA THR A 272 2.23 -21.03 -4.93
C THR A 272 1.38 -20.03 -4.14
N MET A 273 1.53 -18.72 -4.39
CA MET A 273 0.80 -17.69 -3.62
C MET A 273 -0.72 -17.88 -3.65
N SER A 274 -1.29 -18.23 -4.81
CA SER A 274 -2.74 -18.44 -4.94
C SER A 274 -3.27 -19.67 -4.19
N GLU A 275 -2.39 -20.57 -3.74
CA GLU A 275 -2.76 -21.77 -2.97
C GLU A 275 -2.73 -21.51 -1.45
N LEU A 276 -2.19 -20.37 -1.02
CA LEU A 276 -2.07 -19.99 0.38
C LEU A 276 -3.18 -19.02 0.77
N SER A 277 -3.73 -19.21 1.98
CA SER A 277 -4.55 -18.18 2.62
C SER A 277 -3.71 -16.92 2.87
N LEU A 278 -4.34 -15.76 3.06
CA LEU A 278 -3.61 -14.52 3.37
C LEU A 278 -2.79 -14.67 4.65
N GLU A 279 -3.33 -15.36 5.64
CA GLU A 279 -2.68 -15.66 6.90
C GLU A 279 -1.50 -16.58 6.72
N ASP A 280 -1.61 -17.63 5.89
CA ASP A 280 -0.47 -18.48 5.56
C ASP A 280 0.61 -17.72 4.79
N GLN A 281 0.24 -16.77 3.92
CA GLN A 281 1.20 -15.87 3.28
C GLN A 281 1.93 -15.03 4.33
N ILE A 282 1.23 -14.36 5.24
CA ILE A 282 1.86 -13.60 6.32
C ILE A 282 2.74 -14.52 7.18
N GLY A 283 2.20 -15.66 7.61
CA GLY A 283 2.87 -16.62 8.47
C GLY A 283 4.15 -17.17 7.85
N ILE A 284 4.14 -17.50 6.56
CA ILE A 284 5.32 -18.06 5.91
C ILE A 284 6.43 -17.03 5.74
N PHE A 285 6.08 -15.79 5.39
CA PHE A 285 7.08 -14.74 5.26
C PHE A 285 7.55 -14.19 6.61
N ALA A 286 6.72 -14.25 7.66
CA ALA A 286 7.13 -13.86 8.99
C ALA A 286 7.99 -14.91 9.72
N ARG A 287 7.78 -16.21 9.43
CA ARG A 287 8.52 -17.34 10.02
C ARG A 287 9.71 -17.79 9.18
N GLY A 288 9.76 -17.40 7.90
CA GLY A 288 10.79 -17.80 6.95
C GLY A 288 12.19 -17.46 7.46
N VAL A 289 13.11 -18.41 7.34
CA VAL A 289 14.53 -18.16 7.63
C VAL A 289 15.14 -17.56 6.38
N TYR A 290 15.20 -16.23 6.33
CA TYR A 290 15.88 -15.51 5.27
C TYR A 290 17.38 -15.39 5.61
N PRO A 291 18.27 -15.36 4.61
CA PRO A 291 19.70 -15.12 4.82
C PRO A 291 19.98 -13.76 5.53
N SER A 292 18.98 -12.87 5.56
CA SER A 292 18.99 -11.62 6.32
C SER A 292 17.81 -11.58 7.32
N PRO A 293 18.03 -11.27 8.61
CA PRO A 293 16.99 -11.22 9.64
C PRO A 293 15.80 -10.27 9.39
N LEU A 294 15.90 -9.37 8.40
CA LEU A 294 14.96 -8.25 8.25
C LEU A 294 13.92 -8.43 7.13
N THR A 295 14.14 -9.38 6.21
CA THR A 295 13.10 -9.75 5.25
C THR A 295 11.83 -10.23 5.96
N ALA A 296 11.93 -10.78 7.18
CA ALA A 296 10.79 -11.26 7.98
C ALA A 296 9.95 -10.17 8.67
N ARG A 297 10.37 -8.89 8.63
CA ARG A 297 9.63 -7.75 9.23
C ARG A 297 8.77 -6.99 8.24
N VAL A 298 9.14 -7.03 6.96
CA VAL A 298 8.48 -6.29 5.88
C VAL A 298 7.23 -7.03 5.38
N TRP A 299 7.07 -8.30 5.76
CA TRP A 299 5.97 -9.18 5.40
C TRP A 299 5.19 -9.67 6.63
#